data_AF-A0A5C3LEM8-F1
#
_entry.id   AF-A0A5C3LEM8-F1
#
_cell.length_a   1.000
_cell.length_b   1.000
_cell.length_c   1.000
_cell.angle_alpha   90.00
_cell.angle_beta   90.00
_cell.angle_gamma   90.00
#
_symmetry.space_group_name_H-M   'P 1'
#
loop_
_entity.id
_entity.type
_entity.pdbx_description
1 polymer ?
#
loop_
_entity_poly.entity_id
_entity_poly.type
_entity_poly.pdbx_seq_one_letter_code
_entity_poly.pdbx_strand_id
1 'polypeptide(L)'
;MMPTPRLKSQPGSKISLRELIESQATTGRNATFFESLAFNHELGRDRGIDAALKQHKLDALVLPAVGFTTVPAAIAGYPIITVPLGFYPANVTIGTAGPQTVYPAPGVPFGLSFLGTAFSDFDLISFGFAYEQKTQTRLARKAFAAAIPKTQLKDVVGK
;
A
#
# COMPACT_ATOMS: atom_id res chain seq x y z
N MET A 1 36.54 22.98 -19.67
CA MET A 1 35.61 21.83 -19.72
C MET A 1 36.01 20.86 -18.61
N MET A 2 35.40 20.98 -17.43
CA MET A 2 35.72 20.09 -16.30
C MET A 2 34.94 18.77 -16.46
N PRO A 3 35.59 17.60 -16.33
CA PRO A 3 34.90 16.33 -16.37
C PRO A 3 34.06 16.13 -15.10
N THR A 4 32.79 15.78 -15.27
CA THR A 4 31.86 15.47 -14.18
C THR A 4 32.35 14.25 -13.39
N PRO A 5 32.41 14.28 -12.05
CA PRO A 5 32.86 13.14 -11.28
C PRO A 5 31.87 11.97 -11.40
N ARG A 6 32.38 10.80 -11.81
CA ARG A 6 31.59 9.56 -11.83
C ARG A 6 31.47 9.04 -10.39
N LEU A 7 30.32 9.25 -9.75
CA LEU A 7 30.02 8.71 -8.43
C LEU A 7 30.07 7.17 -8.50
N LYS A 8 30.95 6.56 -7.69
CA LYS A 8 31.07 5.10 -7.59
C LYS A 8 29.77 4.54 -7.00
N SER A 9 29.11 3.65 -7.74
CA SER A 9 27.89 2.97 -7.30
C SER A 9 28.16 2.09 -6.08
N GLN A 10 27.42 2.28 -4.99
CA GLN A 10 27.42 1.34 -3.85
C GLN A 10 26.78 0.00 -4.29
N PRO A 11 27.30 -1.16 -3.84
CA PRO A 11 26.69 -2.45 -4.17
C PRO A 11 25.33 -2.55 -3.46
N GLY A 12 24.24 -2.51 -4.22
CA GLY A 12 22.86 -2.61 -3.72
C GLY A 12 21.92 -1.49 -4.20
N SER A 13 22.45 -0.36 -4.69
CA SER A 13 21.63 0.79 -5.14
C SER A 13 21.32 0.82 -6.64
N LYS A 14 21.61 -0.26 -7.38
CA LYS A 14 21.59 -0.25 -8.85
C LYS A 14 20.18 -0.22 -9.46
N ILE A 15 19.13 -0.55 -8.70
CA ILE A 15 17.77 -0.63 -9.24
C ILE A 15 17.14 0.78 -9.33
N SER A 16 17.29 1.62 -8.30
CA SER A 16 16.57 2.92 -8.26
C SER A 16 17.10 3.98 -9.22
N LEU A 17 18.40 3.98 -9.54
CA LEU A 17 18.94 4.98 -10.48
C LEU A 17 18.61 4.65 -11.95
N ARG A 18 18.49 3.37 -12.29
CA ARG A 18 18.18 2.94 -13.65
C ARG A 18 16.79 3.36 -14.08
N GLU A 19 15.79 3.08 -13.25
CA GLU A 19 14.39 3.46 -13.51
C GLU A 19 14.24 4.98 -13.71
N LEU A 20 14.95 5.79 -12.92
CA LEU A 20 14.94 7.25 -13.08
C LEU A 20 15.64 7.72 -14.36
N ILE A 21 16.75 7.09 -14.76
CA ILE A 21 17.43 7.40 -16.02
C ILE A 21 16.56 6.99 -17.21
N GLU A 22 15.97 5.80 -17.17
CA GLU A 22 15.05 5.30 -18.20
C GLU A 22 13.81 6.20 -18.32
N SER A 23 13.23 6.60 -17.18
CA SER A 23 12.11 7.55 -17.14
C SER A 23 12.50 8.91 -17.75
N GLN A 24 13.68 9.43 -17.44
CA GLN A 24 14.18 10.70 -18.01
C GLN A 24 14.41 10.62 -19.53
N ALA A 25 14.78 9.44 -20.04
CA ALA A 25 14.96 9.22 -21.48
C ALA A 25 13.64 9.14 -22.26
N THR A 26 12.49 9.07 -21.57
CA THR A 26 11.18 9.05 -22.24
C THR A 26 10.78 10.43 -22.75
N THR A 27 9.99 10.46 -23.83
CA THR A 27 9.44 11.69 -24.41
C THR A 27 8.08 12.09 -23.81
N GLY A 28 7.69 11.48 -22.68
CA GLY A 28 6.42 11.72 -22.00
C GLY A 28 5.26 10.89 -22.57
N ARG A 29 4.07 11.51 -22.68
CA ARG A 29 2.80 10.84 -23.06
C ARG A 29 2.71 10.62 -24.59
N ASN A 30 3.46 9.67 -25.10
CA ASN A 30 3.45 9.27 -26.51
C ASN A 30 2.43 8.12 -26.77
N ALA A 31 2.41 7.57 -27.99
CA ALA A 31 1.50 6.48 -28.36
C ALA A 31 1.66 5.25 -27.44
N THR A 32 2.89 4.81 -27.18
CA THR A 32 3.17 3.68 -26.28
C THR A 32 2.67 3.92 -24.85
N PHE A 33 2.75 5.16 -24.35
CA PHE A 33 2.16 5.52 -23.06
C PHE A 33 0.64 5.32 -23.06
N PHE A 34 -0.07 5.80 -24.09
CA PHE A 34 -1.52 5.68 -24.15
C PHE A 34 -1.99 4.24 -24.41
N GLU A 35 -1.25 3.45 -25.19
CA GLU A 35 -1.49 2.01 -25.35
C GLU A 35 -1.34 1.27 -24.01
N SER A 36 -0.26 1.55 -23.27
CA SER A 36 -0.03 0.96 -21.95
C SER A 36 -1.11 1.39 -20.94
N LEU A 37 -1.54 2.65 -20.99
CA LEU A 37 -2.62 3.17 -20.15
C LEU A 37 -3.95 2.48 -20.45
N ALA A 38 -4.30 2.32 -21.73
CA ALA A 38 -5.51 1.63 -22.15
C ALA A 38 -5.49 0.16 -21.69
N PHE A 39 -4.37 -0.53 -21.89
CA PHE A 39 -4.19 -1.91 -21.43
C PHE A 39 -4.32 -2.04 -19.91
N ASN A 40 -3.70 -1.13 -19.15
CA ASN A 40 -3.81 -1.07 -17.70
C ASN A 40 -5.27 -0.85 -17.25
N HIS A 41 -6.01 0.04 -17.91
CA HIS A 41 -7.42 0.24 -17.61
C HIS A 41 -8.27 -0.98 -17.92
N GLU A 42 -8.10 -1.61 -19.08
CA GLU A 42 -8.83 -2.82 -19.47
C GLU A 42 -8.60 -3.95 -18.47
N LEU A 43 -7.34 -4.21 -18.11
CA LEU A 43 -6.99 -5.29 -17.18
C LEU A 43 -7.35 -4.98 -15.73
N GLY A 44 -7.16 -3.74 -15.26
CA GLY A 44 -7.47 -3.36 -13.88
C GLY A 44 -8.97 -3.28 -13.62
N ARG A 45 -9.75 -2.83 -14.62
CA ARG A 45 -11.20 -2.60 -14.53
C ARG A 45 -11.97 -3.78 -15.11
N ASP A 46 -12.27 -3.71 -16.41
CA ASP A 46 -13.26 -4.54 -17.10
C ASP A 46 -12.97 -6.03 -16.97
N ARG A 47 -11.69 -6.42 -17.12
CA ARG A 47 -11.23 -7.82 -17.04
C ARG A 47 -10.64 -8.18 -15.68
N GLY A 48 -10.59 -7.23 -14.75
CA GLY A 48 -10.03 -7.37 -13.42
C GLY A 48 -11.12 -7.32 -12.37
N ILE A 49 -11.15 -6.21 -11.62
CA ILE A 49 -12.04 -6.03 -10.47
C ILE A 49 -13.51 -6.20 -10.87
N ASP A 50 -13.94 -5.56 -11.96
CA ASP A 50 -15.35 -5.61 -12.38
C ASP A 50 -15.77 -7.02 -12.82
N ALA A 51 -14.90 -7.72 -13.55
CA ALA A 51 -15.17 -9.10 -13.96
C ALA A 51 -15.35 -10.00 -12.74
N ALA A 52 -14.44 -9.91 -11.75
CA ALA A 52 -14.52 -10.71 -10.53
C ALA A 52 -15.80 -10.42 -9.73
N LEU A 53 -16.15 -9.14 -9.54
CA LEU A 53 -17.38 -8.74 -8.85
C LEU A 53 -18.63 -9.26 -9.57
N LYS A 54 -18.72 -9.07 -10.89
CA LYS A 54 -19.89 -9.48 -11.69
C LYS A 54 -20.04 -10.98 -11.77
N GLN A 55 -18.95 -11.72 -12.04
CA GLN A 55 -18.97 -13.17 -12.19
C GLN A 55 -19.48 -13.87 -10.93
N HIS A 56 -19.11 -13.35 -9.76
CA HIS A 56 -19.46 -13.95 -8.48
C HIS A 56 -20.57 -13.21 -7.73
N LYS A 57 -21.17 -12.17 -8.34
CA LYS A 57 -22.21 -11.33 -7.74
C LYS A 57 -21.81 -10.80 -6.36
N LEU A 58 -20.61 -10.22 -6.29
CA LEU A 58 -20.02 -9.68 -5.06
C LEU A 58 -20.17 -8.16 -5.00
N ASP A 59 -20.31 -7.64 -3.79
CA ASP A 59 -20.32 -6.19 -3.53
C ASP A 59 -18.90 -5.62 -3.32
N ALA A 60 -17.94 -6.45 -2.88
CA ALA A 60 -16.55 -6.08 -2.69
C ALA A 60 -15.61 -7.30 -2.75
N LEU A 61 -14.33 -7.04 -3.04
CA LEU A 61 -13.25 -8.01 -2.87
C LEU A 61 -12.51 -7.73 -1.55
N VAL A 62 -12.10 -8.79 -0.85
CA VAL A 62 -11.44 -8.66 0.46
C VAL A 62 -10.13 -9.43 0.47
N LEU A 63 -9.04 -8.77 0.86
CA LEU A 63 -7.69 -9.35 0.89
C LEU A 63 -6.89 -8.85 2.11
N PRO A 64 -5.96 -9.64 2.66
CA PRO A 64 -4.96 -9.10 3.58
C PRO A 64 -4.18 -7.96 2.93
N ALA A 65 -3.95 -6.87 3.65
CA ALA A 65 -3.38 -5.62 3.12
C ALA A 65 -1.86 -5.67 2.85
N VAL A 66 -1.22 -6.82 3.06
CA VAL A 66 0.24 -6.98 2.89
C VAL A 66 0.61 -7.21 1.42
N GLY A 67 1.80 -6.80 1.01
CA GLY A 67 2.29 -7.01 -0.36
C GLY A 67 1.65 -6.08 -1.38
N PHE A 68 1.13 -6.64 -2.47
CA PHE A 68 0.66 -5.89 -3.66
C PHE A 68 -0.85 -5.66 -3.71
N THR A 69 -1.56 -5.81 -2.59
CA THR A 69 -3.03 -5.70 -2.52
C THR A 69 -3.58 -4.37 -3.05
N THR A 70 -2.82 -3.28 -2.94
CA THR A 70 -3.23 -1.95 -3.43
C THR A 70 -3.10 -1.80 -4.95
N VAL A 71 -2.29 -2.64 -5.62
CA VAL A 71 -1.93 -2.47 -7.03
C VAL A 71 -3.14 -2.54 -7.97
N PRO A 72 -4.03 -3.54 -7.87
CA PRO A 72 -5.18 -3.62 -8.79
C PRO A 72 -6.10 -2.40 -8.69
N ALA A 73 -6.44 -1.97 -7.47
CA ALA A 73 -7.28 -0.79 -7.25
C ALA A 73 -6.61 0.50 -7.74
N ALA A 74 -5.30 0.65 -7.52
CA ALA A 74 -4.54 1.81 -7.98
C ALA A 74 -4.48 1.90 -9.51
N ILE A 75 -4.25 0.77 -10.20
CA ILE A 75 -4.24 0.70 -11.67
C ILE A 75 -5.64 1.00 -12.22
N ALA A 76 -6.68 0.43 -11.61
CA ALA A 76 -8.07 0.69 -11.99
C ALA A 76 -8.53 2.12 -11.68
N GLY A 77 -7.90 2.80 -10.72
CA GLY A 77 -8.42 4.07 -10.18
C GLY A 77 -9.71 3.86 -9.40
N TYR A 78 -9.80 2.73 -8.68
CA TYR A 78 -10.97 2.31 -7.91
C TYR A 78 -10.74 2.47 -6.40
N PRO A 79 -11.81 2.59 -5.60
CA PRO A 79 -11.68 2.78 -4.17
C PRO A 79 -11.20 1.50 -3.48
N ILE A 80 -10.34 1.70 -2.48
CA ILE A 80 -9.86 0.67 -1.55
C ILE A 80 -9.80 1.28 -0.16
N ILE A 81 -10.34 0.56 0.84
CA ILE A 81 -10.17 0.92 2.25
C ILE A 81 -9.45 -0.20 2.97
N THR A 82 -8.69 0.11 4.01
CA THR A 82 -8.01 -0.90 4.84
C THR A 82 -8.30 -0.65 6.30
N VAL A 83 -8.75 -1.70 7.00
CA VAL A 83 -9.03 -1.69 8.45
C VAL A 83 -8.12 -2.69 9.17
N PRO A 84 -7.84 -2.52 10.47
CA PRO A 84 -6.93 -3.42 11.19
C PRO A 84 -7.44 -4.87 11.26
N LEU A 85 -6.63 -5.82 10.78
CA LEU A 85 -6.95 -7.26 10.79
C LEU A 85 -6.33 -7.99 11.97
N GLY A 86 -5.10 -7.62 12.33
CA GLY A 86 -4.39 -8.31 13.39
C GLY A 86 -2.95 -7.85 13.55
N PHE A 87 -2.19 -8.65 14.30
CA PHE A 87 -0.79 -8.44 14.57
C PHE A 87 -0.02 -9.74 14.33
N TYR A 88 1.22 -9.64 13.86
CA TYR A 88 2.08 -10.82 13.77
C TYR A 88 2.32 -11.44 15.16
N PRO A 89 2.32 -12.77 15.28
CA PRO A 89 2.43 -13.46 16.56
C PRO A 89 3.83 -13.32 17.19
N ALA A 90 3.94 -13.62 18.48
CA ALA A 90 5.20 -13.51 19.22
C ALA A 90 6.32 -14.42 18.67
N ASN A 91 5.95 -15.54 18.05
CA ASN A 91 6.86 -16.52 17.48
C ASN A 91 7.11 -16.34 15.97
N VAL A 92 6.74 -15.20 15.39
CA VAL A 92 7.03 -14.94 13.96
C VAL A 92 8.55 -14.93 13.73
N THR A 93 9.00 -15.59 12.68
CA THR A 93 10.40 -15.51 12.25
C THR A 93 10.68 -14.09 11.76
N ILE A 94 11.59 -13.38 12.46
CA ILE A 94 11.92 -12.00 12.14
C ILE A 94 12.69 -11.96 10.82
N GLY A 95 12.17 -11.20 9.87
CA GLY A 95 12.80 -10.93 8.57
C GLY A 95 13.46 -9.56 8.49
N THR A 96 14.21 -9.32 7.42
CA THR A 96 14.73 -8.00 7.06
C THR A 96 13.94 -7.44 5.88
N ALA A 97 13.56 -6.16 5.96
CA ALA A 97 12.95 -5.38 4.89
C ALA A 97 13.82 -4.17 4.48
N GLY A 98 15.11 -4.22 4.82
CA GLY A 98 16.08 -3.19 4.48
C GLY A 98 17.27 -3.20 5.42
N PRO A 99 18.27 -2.32 5.20
CA PRO A 99 19.50 -2.30 5.98
C PRO A 99 19.28 -2.15 7.49
N GLN A 100 18.20 -1.47 7.90
CA GLN A 100 17.88 -1.19 9.30
C GLN A 100 16.42 -1.51 9.65
N THR A 101 15.66 -2.11 8.74
CA THR A 101 14.22 -2.35 8.90
C THR A 101 13.97 -3.84 9.02
N VAL A 102 13.24 -4.24 10.05
CA VAL A 102 12.81 -5.62 10.25
C VAL A 102 11.33 -5.77 9.92
N TYR A 103 11.00 -6.76 9.11
CA TYR A 103 9.64 -7.16 8.79
C TYR A 103 9.63 -8.57 8.18
N PRO A 104 8.67 -9.43 8.55
CA PRO A 104 7.71 -9.25 9.65
C PRO A 104 8.42 -9.29 11.01
N ALA A 105 7.76 -8.79 12.05
CA ALA A 105 8.25 -8.83 13.43
C ALA A 105 7.08 -8.95 14.42
N PRO A 106 7.30 -9.49 15.64
CA PRO A 106 6.25 -9.65 16.64
C PRO A 106 5.47 -8.38 16.91
N GLY A 107 4.14 -8.45 16.86
CA GLY A 107 3.26 -7.33 17.17
C GLY A 107 3.17 -6.25 16.08
N VAL A 108 3.78 -6.44 14.91
CA VAL A 108 3.57 -5.55 13.76
C VAL A 108 2.11 -5.69 13.29
N PRO A 109 1.34 -4.59 13.18
CA PRO A 109 -0.03 -4.64 12.69
C PRO A 109 -0.09 -4.94 11.19
N PHE A 110 -1.13 -5.63 10.76
CA PHE A 110 -1.50 -5.76 9.35
C PHE A 110 -3.01 -5.59 9.16
N GLY A 111 -3.40 -5.18 7.96
CA GLY A 111 -4.78 -4.80 7.66
C GLY A 111 -5.54 -5.84 6.84
N LEU A 112 -6.85 -5.61 6.75
CA LEU A 112 -7.80 -6.24 5.83
C LEU A 112 -8.27 -5.14 4.88
N SER A 113 -8.02 -5.31 3.58
CA SER A 113 -8.42 -4.36 2.55
C SER A 113 -9.72 -4.80 1.89
N PHE A 114 -10.62 -3.85 1.67
CA PHE A 114 -11.85 -3.98 0.88
C PHE A 114 -11.67 -3.17 -0.41
N LEU A 115 -11.85 -3.81 -1.56
CA LEU A 115 -11.79 -3.19 -2.88
C LEU A 115 -13.18 -3.22 -3.52
N GLY A 116 -13.54 -2.15 -4.20
CA GLY A 116 -14.82 -2.04 -4.91
C GLY A 116 -14.65 -1.55 -6.35
N THR A 117 -15.76 -1.39 -7.06
CA THR A 117 -15.79 -0.75 -8.38
C THR A 117 -15.77 0.78 -8.25
N ALA A 118 -15.73 1.50 -9.38
CA ALA A 118 -15.72 2.96 -9.38
C ALA A 118 -16.85 3.56 -8.52
N PHE A 119 -16.51 4.54 -7.69
CA PHE A 119 -17.44 5.32 -6.86
C PHE A 119 -18.23 4.52 -5.80
N SER A 120 -17.79 3.31 -5.45
CA SER A 120 -18.40 2.50 -4.39
C SER A 120 -17.90 2.85 -2.97
N ASP A 121 -17.32 4.05 -2.77
CA ASP A 121 -16.72 4.48 -1.50
C ASP A 121 -17.68 4.36 -0.31
N PHE A 122 -18.95 4.70 -0.51
CA PHE A 122 -19.97 4.63 0.54
C PHE A 122 -20.19 3.20 1.04
N ASP A 123 -20.30 2.24 0.12
CA ASP A 123 -20.49 0.83 0.45
C ASP A 123 -19.25 0.28 1.16
N LEU A 124 -18.06 0.58 0.63
CA LEU A 124 -16.80 0.15 1.24
C LEU A 124 -16.65 0.68 2.66
N ILE A 125 -16.88 1.98 2.89
CA ILE A 125 -16.85 2.58 4.24
C ILE A 125 -17.84 1.86 5.17
N SER A 126 -19.04 1.53 4.68
CA SER A 126 -20.04 0.79 5.45
C SER A 126 -19.54 -0.61 5.84
N PHE A 127 -18.92 -1.35 4.92
CA PHE A 127 -18.35 -2.67 5.20
C PHE A 127 -17.19 -2.60 6.20
N GLY A 128 -16.26 -1.67 5.98
CA GLY A 128 -15.13 -1.44 6.88
C GLY A 128 -15.57 -1.04 8.28
N PHE A 129 -16.55 -0.15 8.39
CA PHE A 129 -17.13 0.26 9.67
C PHE A 129 -17.78 -0.90 10.40
N ALA A 130 -18.63 -1.68 9.72
CA ALA A 130 -19.28 -2.85 10.35
C ALA A 130 -18.25 -3.86 10.87
N TYR A 131 -17.20 -4.14 10.08
CA TYR A 131 -16.10 -5.00 10.50
C TYR A 131 -15.31 -4.42 11.68
N GLU A 132 -14.92 -3.15 11.61
CA GLU A 132 -14.14 -2.48 12.67
C GLU A 132 -14.94 -2.44 13.98
N GLN A 133 -16.22 -2.11 13.94
CA GLN A 133 -17.08 -2.07 15.12
C GLN A 133 -17.23 -3.44 15.77
N LYS A 134 -17.29 -4.52 14.98
CA LYS A 134 -17.39 -5.87 15.50
C LYS A 134 -16.09 -6.37 16.13
N THR A 135 -14.94 -5.98 15.59
CA THR A 135 -13.64 -6.58 15.94
C THR A 135 -12.81 -5.72 16.88
N GLN A 136 -12.83 -4.39 16.69
CA GLN A 136 -12.02 -3.42 17.43
C GLN A 136 -10.53 -3.82 17.51
N THR A 137 -10.02 -4.53 16.49
CA THR A 137 -8.70 -5.19 16.52
C THR A 137 -7.57 -4.23 16.84
N ARG A 138 -7.67 -2.98 16.38
CA ARG A 138 -6.69 -1.92 16.65
C ARG A 138 -6.40 -1.75 18.15
N LEU A 139 -7.39 -1.99 19.01
CA LEU A 139 -7.29 -1.79 20.46
C LEU A 139 -6.65 -2.98 21.19
N ALA A 140 -6.51 -4.13 20.54
CA ALA A 140 -6.01 -5.36 21.17
C ALA A 140 -4.52 -5.31 21.53
N ARG A 141 -3.75 -4.38 20.94
CA ARG A 141 -2.32 -4.23 21.23
C ARG A 141 -1.90 -2.77 21.16
N LYS A 142 -1.17 -2.31 22.18
CA LYS A 142 -0.52 -0.99 22.18
C LYS A 142 0.82 -1.05 21.46
N ALA A 143 1.29 0.11 21.01
CA ALA A 143 2.68 0.28 20.60
C ALA A 143 3.63 -0.15 21.73
N PHE A 144 4.86 -0.55 21.38
CA PHE A 144 5.89 -0.82 22.39
C PHE A 144 6.19 0.46 23.19
N ALA A 145 6.60 0.30 24.45
CA ALA A 145 6.65 1.39 25.43
C ALA A 145 7.46 2.62 24.96
N ALA A 146 8.55 2.41 24.20
CA ALA A 146 9.36 3.51 23.68
C ALA A 146 8.69 4.29 22.52
N ALA A 147 7.73 3.70 21.81
CA ALA A 147 6.96 4.37 20.75
C ALA A 147 5.68 5.05 21.26
N ILE A 148 5.34 4.92 22.54
CA ILE A 148 4.19 5.61 23.12
C ILE A 148 4.59 7.10 23.31
N PRO A 149 3.92 8.04 22.61
CA PRO A 149 4.23 9.46 22.78
C PRO A 149 3.99 9.92 24.22
N LYS A 150 4.99 10.58 24.82
CA LYS A 150 4.92 11.12 26.19
C LYS A 150 4.59 12.61 26.24
N THR A 151 4.64 13.27 25.09
CA THR A 151 4.45 14.71 24.94
C THR A 151 3.36 14.95 23.90
N GLN A 152 2.41 15.83 24.21
CA GLN A 152 1.36 16.31 23.32
C GLN A 152 1.65 17.76 22.90
N LEU A 153 1.02 18.22 21.82
CA LEU A 153 1.22 19.58 21.31
C LEU A 153 0.94 20.67 22.36
N LYS A 154 -0.08 20.44 23.21
CA LYS A 154 -0.44 21.33 24.33
C LYS A 154 0.65 21.45 25.43
N ASP A 155 1.57 20.49 25.49
CA ASP A 155 2.62 20.48 26.52
C ASP A 155 3.80 21.38 26.12
N VAL A 156 3.85 21.80 24.85
CA VAL A 156 4.93 22.59 24.24
C VAL A 156 4.48 23.95 23.67
N VAL A 157 3.23 24.08 23.20
CA VAL A 157 2.71 25.35 22.69
C VAL A 157 2.01 26.11 23.82
N GLY A 158 2.54 27.30 24.19
CA GLY A 158 1.97 28.17 25.23
C GLY A 158 2.77 28.27 26.53
N LYS A 159 4.04 27.84 26.52
CA LYS A 159 5.04 28.21 27.54
C LYS A 159 5.95 29.30 27.03
#